data_AF-A0AAN5XK04-F1
#
_entry.id   AF-A0AAN5XK04-F1
#
_cell.length_a   1.000
_cell.length_b   1.000
_cell.length_c   1.000
_cell.angle_alpha   90.00
_cell.angle_beta   90.00
_cell.angle_gamma   90.00
#
_symmetry.space_group_name_H-M   'P 1'
#
loop_
_entity.id
_entity.type
_entity.pdbx_description
1 polymer ?
#
loop_
_entity_poly.entity_id
_entity_poly.type
_entity_poly.pdbx_seq_one_letter_code
_entity_poly.pdbx_strand_id
1 'polypeptide(L)'
;AQRVLSRRTKGSGRWHKQRIRVAKLHEKVANQRNNFLHHKSKELATHFDVVAIEDLNMKGISQALHFGKSVADNAWGMFTSFLAYKLNEQGKQLVKIDKWFPSTKTCSSCGNVKNMSLSERVYSCICGVNLDRDYNAAINIKNEAIRLLALA
;
A
#
# COMPACT_ATOMS: atom_id res chain seq x y z
N ALA A 1 -8.24 23.49 -10.66
CA ALA A 1 -9.60 23.28 -11.21
C ALA A 1 -10.69 23.38 -10.14
N GLN A 2 -10.57 22.66 -9.02
CA GLN A 2 -11.58 22.66 -7.95
C GLN A 2 -11.88 24.05 -7.36
N ARG A 3 -10.83 24.82 -7.04
CA ARG A 3 -10.97 26.22 -6.55
C ARG A 3 -11.68 27.16 -7.54
N VAL A 4 -11.57 26.87 -8.83
CA VAL A 4 -12.27 27.65 -9.86
C VAL A 4 -13.74 27.25 -9.87
N LEU A 5 -14.05 25.95 -9.79
CA LEU A 5 -15.42 25.45 -9.72
C LEU A 5 -16.19 26.01 -8.51
N SER A 6 -15.57 26.02 -7.33
CA SER A 6 -16.22 26.47 -6.10
C SER A 6 -16.61 27.95 -6.12
N ARG A 7 -15.92 28.77 -6.92
CA ARG A 7 -16.20 30.20 -7.09
C ARG A 7 -17.25 30.49 -8.18
N ARG A 8 -17.73 29.49 -8.92
CA ARG A 8 -18.75 29.68 -9.97
C ARG A 8 -20.16 29.46 -9.41
N THR A 9 -21.11 30.29 -9.84
CA THR A 9 -22.53 30.14 -9.51
C THR A 9 -23.05 28.79 -9.99
N LYS A 10 -23.51 27.95 -9.06
CA LYS A 10 -24.07 26.63 -9.34
C LYS A 10 -25.21 26.73 -10.36
N GLY A 11 -25.25 25.82 -11.33
CA GLY A 11 -26.25 25.81 -12.39
C GLY A 11 -25.95 26.72 -13.59
N SER A 12 -25.04 27.70 -13.47
CA SER A 12 -24.65 28.53 -14.61
C SER A 12 -23.92 27.74 -15.70
N GLY A 13 -23.97 28.20 -16.96
CA GLY A 13 -23.25 27.55 -18.06
C GLY A 13 -21.72 27.47 -17.83
N ARG A 14 -21.13 28.50 -17.20
CA ARG A 14 -19.71 28.50 -16.80
C ARG A 14 -19.41 27.46 -15.72
N TRP A 15 -20.33 27.26 -14.78
CA TRP A 15 -20.20 26.21 -13.75
C TRP A 15 -20.26 24.82 -14.38
N HIS A 16 -21.19 24.58 -15.31
CA HIS A 16 -21.32 23.26 -15.95
C HIS A 16 -20.06 22.88 -16.74
N LYS A 17 -19.50 23.82 -17.53
CA LYS A 17 -18.22 23.63 -18.24
C LYS A 17 -17.07 23.30 -17.28
N GLN A 18 -16.98 24.03 -16.16
CA GLN A 18 -15.92 23.81 -15.18
C GLN A 18 -16.09 22.48 -14.41
N ARG A 19 -17.33 22.05 -14.13
CA ARG A 19 -17.63 20.77 -13.47
C ARG A 19 -17.19 19.59 -14.31
N ILE A 20 -17.49 19.62 -15.62
CA ILE A 20 -17.02 18.58 -16.57
C ILE A 20 -15.48 18.55 -16.60
N ARG A 21 -14.82 19.71 -16.61
CA ARG A 21 -13.35 19.78 -16.57
C ARG A 21 -12.77 19.14 -15.32
N VAL A 22 -13.39 19.36 -14.16
CA VAL A 22 -13.01 18.70 -12.90
C VAL A 22 -13.19 17.18 -13.01
N ALA A 23 -14.35 16.73 -13.49
CA ALA A 23 -14.64 15.30 -13.65
C ALA A 23 -13.59 14.60 -14.54
N LYS A 24 -13.27 15.17 -15.70
CA LYS A 24 -12.24 14.64 -16.62
C LYS A 24 -10.85 14.52 -15.98
N LEU A 25 -10.48 15.47 -15.11
CA LEU A 25 -9.20 15.41 -14.39
C LEU A 25 -9.19 14.28 -13.36
N HIS A 26 -10.26 14.12 -12.60
CA HIS A 26 -10.38 13.02 -11.64
C HIS A 26 -10.40 11.65 -12.33
N GLU A 27 -11.14 11.53 -13.43
CA GLU A 27 -11.17 10.33 -14.27
C GLU A 27 -9.77 9.98 -14.80
N LYS A 28 -9.03 10.96 -15.35
CA LYS A 28 -7.65 10.74 -15.82
C LYS A 28 -6.75 10.19 -14.70
N VAL A 29 -6.81 10.79 -13.52
CA VAL A 29 -6.00 10.36 -12.37
C VAL A 29 -6.41 8.96 -11.88
N ALA A 30 -7.71 8.66 -11.86
CA ALA A 30 -8.21 7.33 -11.51
C ALA A 30 -7.76 6.27 -12.53
N ASN A 31 -7.83 6.57 -13.82
CA ASN A 31 -7.40 5.65 -14.88
C ASN A 31 -5.89 5.41 -14.85
N GLN A 32 -5.08 6.43 -14.62
CA GLN A 32 -3.62 6.27 -14.47
C GLN A 32 -3.27 5.38 -13.28
N ARG A 33 -3.95 5.58 -12.15
CA ARG A 33 -3.81 4.76 -10.95
C ARG A 33 -4.21 3.31 -11.21
N ASN A 34 -5.40 3.09 -11.78
CA ASN A 34 -5.88 1.76 -12.12
C ASN A 34 -4.92 1.03 -13.07
N ASN A 35 -4.42 1.73 -14.09
CA ASN A 35 -3.44 1.18 -15.02
C ASN A 35 -2.17 0.73 -14.28
N PHE A 36 -1.59 1.60 -13.46
CA PHE A 36 -0.41 1.27 -12.66
C PHE A 36 -0.66 0.05 -11.74
N LEU A 37 -1.79 0.03 -11.02
CA LEU A 37 -2.11 -1.07 -10.11
C LEU A 37 -2.33 -2.39 -10.84
N HIS A 38 -2.98 -2.39 -12.01
CA HIS A 38 -3.14 -3.59 -12.83
C HIS A 38 -1.82 -4.12 -13.36
N HIS A 39 -0.95 -3.24 -13.87
CA HIS A 39 0.38 -3.64 -14.34
C HIS A 39 1.20 -4.23 -13.20
N LYS A 40 1.26 -3.55 -12.05
CA LYS A 40 2.06 -4.01 -10.91
C LYS A 40 1.54 -5.32 -10.31
N SER A 41 0.23 -5.45 -10.13
CA SER A 41 -0.36 -6.70 -9.63
C SER A 41 -0.17 -7.87 -10.60
N LYS A 42 -0.26 -7.63 -11.92
CA LYS A 42 0.02 -8.66 -12.92
C LYS A 42 1.50 -9.03 -12.94
N GLU A 43 2.40 -8.06 -12.89
CA GLU A 43 3.85 -8.29 -12.81
C GLU A 43 4.18 -9.23 -11.65
N LEU A 44 3.72 -8.93 -10.43
CA LEU A 44 3.97 -9.78 -9.27
C LEU A 44 3.35 -11.18 -9.41
N ALA A 45 2.10 -11.26 -9.86
CA ALA A 45 1.42 -12.55 -10.04
C ALA A 45 2.06 -13.41 -11.13
N THR A 46 2.71 -12.81 -12.13
CA THR A 46 3.47 -13.54 -13.15
C THR A 46 4.77 -14.09 -12.59
N HIS A 47 5.53 -13.30 -11.84
CA HIS A 47 6.91 -13.65 -11.44
C HIS A 47 7.02 -14.52 -10.18
N PHE A 48 6.03 -14.47 -9.28
CA PHE A 48 6.11 -15.14 -7.99
C PHE A 48 4.94 -16.10 -7.80
N ASP A 49 5.18 -17.23 -7.14
CA ASP A 49 4.13 -18.21 -6.78
C ASP A 49 3.46 -17.89 -5.44
N VAL A 50 4.18 -17.18 -4.59
CA VAL A 50 3.72 -16.70 -3.29
C VAL A 50 4.09 -15.23 -3.17
N VAL A 51 3.13 -14.38 -2.81
CA VAL A 51 3.37 -12.98 -2.47
C VAL A 51 2.89 -12.73 -1.05
N ALA A 52 3.75 -12.15 -0.21
CA ALA A 52 3.42 -11.77 1.15
C ALA A 52 3.26 -10.25 1.27
N ILE A 53 2.21 -9.80 1.97
CA ILE A 53 1.93 -8.39 2.21
C ILE A 53 1.53 -8.16 3.67
N GLU A 54 1.73 -6.95 4.17
CA GLU A 54 1.12 -6.52 5.44
C GLU A 54 -0.38 -6.25 5.25
N ASP A 55 -1.18 -6.72 6.21
CA ASP A 55 -2.54 -6.25 6.36
C ASP A 55 -2.52 -4.86 7.02
N LEU A 56 -2.82 -3.82 6.25
CA LEU A 56 -2.81 -2.45 6.75
C LEU A 56 -4.23 -1.98 7.04
N ASN A 57 -4.45 -1.40 8.22
CA ASN A 57 -5.71 -0.72 8.52
C ASN A 57 -5.78 0.63 7.79
N MET A 58 -6.04 0.58 6.47
CA MET A 58 -6.07 1.78 5.61
C MET A 58 -7.08 2.82 6.09
N LYS A 59 -8.21 2.40 6.67
CA LYS A 59 -9.20 3.32 7.27
C LYS A 59 -8.59 4.07 8.44
N GLY A 60 -7.98 3.35 9.38
CA GLY A 60 -7.29 3.95 10.52
C GLY A 60 -6.16 4.89 10.09
N ILE A 61 -5.32 4.47 9.14
CA ILE A 61 -4.21 5.29 8.62
C ILE A 61 -4.75 6.55 7.93
N SER A 62 -5.86 6.44 7.17
CA SER A 62 -6.45 7.60 6.49
C SER A 62 -7.00 8.66 7.45
N GLN A 63 -7.42 8.25 8.65
CA GLN A 63 -7.96 9.12 9.68
C GLN A 63 -6.87 9.74 10.56
N ALA A 64 -5.66 9.16 10.56
CA ALA A 64 -4.53 9.68 11.31
C ALA A 64 -3.84 10.85 10.58
N LEU A 65 -3.56 11.92 11.34
CA LEU A 65 -2.49 12.91 11.10
C LEU A 65 -2.29 13.36 9.64
N HIS A 66 -3.38 13.74 8.95
CA HIS A 66 -3.37 14.30 7.58
C HIS A 66 -3.02 13.32 6.43
N PHE A 67 -2.97 12.02 6.67
CA PHE A 67 -2.66 11.03 5.61
C PHE A 67 -3.85 10.65 4.72
N GLY A 68 -5.06 11.17 4.97
CA GLY A 68 -6.26 10.78 4.24
C GLY A 68 -6.12 10.87 2.71
N LYS A 69 -5.50 11.94 2.21
CA LYS A 69 -5.28 12.11 0.76
C LYS A 69 -4.20 11.16 0.23
N SER A 70 -3.05 11.03 0.90
CA SER A 70 -1.97 10.15 0.44
C SER A 70 -2.36 8.68 0.50
N VAL A 71 -3.10 8.27 1.53
CA VAL A 71 -3.67 6.92 1.66
C VAL A 71 -4.66 6.64 0.55
N ALA A 72 -5.57 7.58 0.27
CA ALA A 72 -6.51 7.44 -0.83
C ALA A 72 -5.79 7.35 -2.18
N ASP A 73 -4.76 8.19 -2.40
CA ASP A 73 -3.98 8.23 -3.63
C ASP A 73 -3.16 6.95 -3.87
N ASN A 74 -2.64 6.30 -2.83
CA ASN A 74 -1.91 5.04 -2.93
C ASN A 74 -2.79 3.82 -3.27
N ALA A 75 -4.11 3.89 -2.99
CA ALA A 75 -5.10 2.86 -3.35
C ALA A 75 -4.72 1.41 -2.99
N TRP A 76 -4.08 1.21 -1.84
CA TRP A 76 -3.61 -0.10 -1.35
C TRP A 76 -4.70 -1.18 -1.31
N GLY A 77 -5.92 -0.85 -0.87
CA GLY A 77 -7.02 -1.81 -0.85
C GLY A 77 -7.40 -2.33 -2.25
N MET A 78 -7.30 -1.47 -3.26
CA MET A 78 -7.56 -1.86 -4.65
C MET A 78 -6.41 -2.71 -5.19
N PHE A 79 -5.16 -2.33 -4.91
CA PHE A 79 -3.98 -3.10 -5.27
C PHE A 79 -4.03 -4.52 -4.70
N THR A 80 -4.31 -4.66 -3.40
CA THR A 80 -4.38 -5.97 -2.73
C THR A 80 -5.53 -6.83 -3.28
N SER A 81 -6.66 -6.21 -3.63
CA SER A 81 -7.77 -6.90 -4.31
C SER A 81 -7.33 -7.40 -5.69
N PHE A 82 -6.60 -6.58 -6.46
CA PHE A 82 -6.11 -6.96 -7.79
C PHE A 82 -5.08 -8.08 -7.73
N LEU A 83 -4.15 -7.98 -6.80
CA LEU A 83 -3.13 -8.99 -6.56
C LEU A 83 -3.77 -10.33 -6.14
N ALA A 84 -4.75 -10.29 -5.23
CA ALA A 84 -5.44 -11.48 -4.74
C ALA A 84 -6.10 -12.27 -5.88
N TYR A 85 -6.94 -11.64 -6.69
CA TYR A 85 -7.63 -12.38 -7.75
C TYR A 85 -6.67 -12.88 -8.83
N LYS A 86 -5.63 -12.10 -9.19
CA LYS A 86 -4.66 -12.50 -10.23
C LYS A 86 -3.74 -13.65 -9.81
N LEU A 87 -3.42 -13.74 -8.52
CA LEU A 87 -2.71 -14.90 -7.97
C LEU A 87 -3.63 -16.12 -7.96
N ASN A 88 -4.86 -15.95 -7.48
CA ASN A 88 -5.85 -17.04 -7.43
C ASN A 88 -6.17 -17.62 -8.82
N GLU A 89 -6.32 -16.79 -9.84
CA GLU A 89 -6.52 -17.22 -11.25
C GLU A 89 -5.38 -18.11 -11.77
N GLN A 90 -4.18 -18.02 -11.18
CA GLN A 90 -3.00 -18.78 -11.57
C GLN A 90 -2.69 -19.92 -10.57
N GLY A 91 -3.56 -20.19 -9.59
CA GLY A 91 -3.33 -21.19 -8.54
C GLY A 91 -2.24 -20.80 -7.53
N LYS A 92 -1.91 -19.51 -7.44
CA LYS A 92 -0.84 -18.94 -6.61
C LYS A 92 -1.39 -18.32 -5.33
N GLN A 93 -0.52 -18.06 -4.36
CA GLN A 93 -0.94 -17.68 -3.01
C GLN A 93 -0.61 -16.22 -2.65
N LEU A 94 -1.58 -15.55 -2.03
CA LEU A 94 -1.39 -14.26 -1.35
C LEU A 94 -1.43 -14.49 0.16
N VAL A 95 -0.34 -14.23 0.85
CA VAL A 95 -0.25 -14.31 2.31
C VAL A 95 -0.35 -12.92 2.91
N LYS A 96 -1.32 -12.71 3.80
CA LYS A 96 -1.47 -11.45 4.54
C LYS A 96 -0.92 -11.62 5.95
N ILE A 97 0.08 -10.83 6.30
CA ILE A 97 0.66 -10.79 7.63
C ILE A 97 -0.13 -9.84 8.50
N ASP A 98 -0.47 -10.30 9.72
CA ASP A 98 -1.27 -9.53 10.65
C ASP A 98 -0.64 -8.17 10.97
N LYS A 99 -1.49 -7.14 11.07
CA LYS A 99 -1.08 -5.74 11.30
C LYS A 99 -0.34 -5.50 12.62
N TRP A 100 -0.51 -6.38 13.60
CA TRP A 100 0.15 -6.31 14.90
C TRP A 100 1.51 -7.00 14.90
N PHE A 101 1.85 -7.73 13.83
CA PHE A 101 3.18 -8.30 13.67
C PHE A 101 4.22 -7.17 13.59
N PRO A 102 5.24 -7.16 14.47
CA PRO A 102 6.17 -6.04 14.60
C PRO A 102 7.27 -6.04 13.52
N SER A 103 6.90 -6.12 12.24
CA SER A 103 7.82 -6.24 11.09
C SER A 103 8.92 -5.15 11.07
N THR A 104 8.54 -3.89 11.28
CA THR A 104 9.45 -2.73 11.27
C THR A 104 10.28 -2.58 12.54
N LYS A 105 9.88 -3.29 13.60
CA LYS A 105 10.49 -3.21 14.94
C LYS A 105 11.34 -4.43 15.28
N THR A 106 11.29 -5.48 14.46
CA THR A 106 12.00 -6.75 14.67
C THR A 106 13.26 -6.79 13.84
N CYS A 107 14.36 -7.30 14.38
CA CYS A 107 15.57 -7.52 13.60
C CYS A 107 15.40 -8.76 12.72
N SER A 108 15.59 -8.61 11.41
CA SER A 108 15.52 -9.73 10.46
C SER A 108 16.62 -10.78 10.59
N SER A 109 17.70 -10.48 11.33
CA SER A 109 18.79 -11.42 11.57
C SER A 109 18.64 -12.14 12.92
N CYS A 110 18.51 -11.40 14.02
CA CYS A 110 18.52 -11.98 15.37
C CYS A 110 17.17 -12.02 16.09
N GLY A 111 16.10 -11.48 15.48
CA GLY A 111 14.76 -11.45 16.09
C GLY A 111 14.57 -10.41 17.20
N ASN A 112 15.61 -9.68 17.62
CA ASN A 112 15.47 -8.66 18.66
C ASN A 112 14.46 -7.58 18.26
N VAL A 113 13.49 -7.31 19.13
CA VAL A 113 12.47 -6.28 18.95
C VAL A 113 12.89 -5.00 19.67
N LYS A 114 12.79 -3.86 18.99
CA LYS A 114 13.01 -2.54 19.59
C LYS A 114 11.91 -1.57 19.21
N ASN A 115 11.74 -0.52 20.01
CA ASN A 115 10.90 0.59 19.59
C ASN A 115 11.55 1.37 18.45
N MET A 116 10.73 1.77 17.50
CA MET A 116 11.11 2.64 16.38
C MET A 116 10.00 3.63 16.12
N SER A 117 10.40 4.88 15.95
CA SER A 117 9.59 6.00 15.47
C SER A 117 9.42 5.96 13.95
N LEU A 118 8.38 6.63 13.46
CA LEU A 118 8.10 6.71 12.02
C LEU A 118 9.20 7.45 11.24
N SER A 119 9.92 8.38 11.89
CA SER A 119 11.03 9.15 11.31
C SER A 119 12.32 8.35 11.19
N GLU A 120 12.50 7.28 11.97
CA GLU A 120 13.67 6.41 11.83
C GLU A 120 13.55 5.57 10.56
N ARG A 121 14.48 5.78 9.62
CA ARG A 121 14.51 5.12 8.31
C ARG A 121 15.55 4.00 8.23
N VAL A 122 16.46 3.93 9.20
CA VAL A 122 17.50 2.91 9.27
C VAL A 122 17.25 2.01 10.48
N TYR A 123 17.28 0.70 10.26
CA TYR A 123 17.22 -0.31 11.31
C TYR A 123 18.64 -0.71 11.72
N SER A 124 19.11 -0.21 12.85
CA SER A 124 20.38 -0.63 13.47
C SER A 124 20.15 -1.55 14.67
N CYS A 125 20.84 -2.69 14.71
CA CYS A 125 20.72 -3.69 15.77
C CYS A 125 22.06 -3.99 16.46
N ILE A 126 22.00 -4.40 17.72
CA ILE A 126 23.17 -4.85 18.50
C ILE A 126 23.87 -6.07 17.89
N CYS A 127 23.18 -6.86 17.07
CA CYS A 127 23.78 -7.98 16.35
C CYS A 127 24.57 -7.57 15.09
N GLY A 128 24.70 -6.25 14.82
CA GLY A 128 25.44 -5.71 13.69
C GLY A 128 24.62 -5.43 12.42
N VAL A 129 23.32 -5.76 12.39
CA VAL A 129 22.44 -5.38 11.26
C VAL A 129 22.32 -3.87 11.19
N ASN A 130 22.51 -3.31 9.99
CA ASN A 130 22.31 -1.90 9.68
C ASN A 130 21.72 -1.77 8.26
N LEU A 131 20.39 -1.71 8.15
CA LEU A 131 19.66 -1.76 6.87
C LEU A 131 18.61 -0.65 6.79
N ASP A 132 18.10 -0.37 5.58
CA ASP A 132 16.85 0.39 5.47
C ASP A 132 15.72 -0.34 6.23
N ARG A 133 14.90 0.44 6.94
CA ARG A 133 13.83 -0.08 7.80
C ARG A 133 12.81 -0.89 6.99
N ASP A 134 12.41 -0.40 5.82
CA ASP A 134 11.38 -1.04 5.02
C ASP A 134 11.94 -2.31 4.37
N TYR A 135 13.24 -2.34 4.03
CA TYR A 135 13.93 -3.58 3.61
C TYR A 135 14.00 -4.63 4.74
N ASN A 136 14.38 -4.23 5.96
CA ASN A 136 14.36 -5.12 7.12
C ASN A 136 12.94 -5.66 7.40
N ALA A 137 11.92 -4.81 7.30
CA ALA A 137 10.52 -5.21 7.45
C ALA A 137 10.09 -6.21 6.36
N ALA A 138 10.49 -6.00 5.10
CA ALA A 138 10.20 -6.93 4.00
C ALA A 138 10.78 -8.34 4.25
N ILE A 139 11.99 -8.43 4.82
CA ILE A 139 12.57 -9.72 5.21
C ILE A 139 11.73 -10.37 6.32
N ASN A 140 11.32 -9.61 7.34
CA ASN A 140 10.48 -10.14 8.42
C ASN A 140 9.12 -10.63 7.91
N ILE A 141 8.46 -9.88 7.01
CA ILE A 141 7.20 -10.27 6.38
C ILE A 141 7.37 -11.58 5.59
N LYS A 142 8.47 -11.70 4.82
CA LYS A 142 8.80 -12.93 4.10
C LYS A 142 8.97 -14.11 5.05
N ASN A 143 9.75 -13.94 6.11
CA ASN A 143 10.02 -15.00 7.08
C ASN A 143 8.74 -15.45 7.80
N GLU A 144 7.88 -14.49 8.18
CA GLU A 144 6.59 -14.79 8.80
C GLU A 144 5.64 -15.50 7.83
N ALA A 145 5.62 -15.11 6.55
CA ALA A 145 4.84 -15.81 5.54
C ALA A 145 5.30 -17.26 5.36
N ILE A 146 6.61 -17.51 5.31
CA ILE A 146 7.16 -18.88 5.25
C ILE A 146 6.73 -19.68 6.48
N ARG A 147 6.79 -19.09 7.68
CA ARG A 147 6.33 -19.74 8.92
C ARG A 147 4.86 -20.11 8.86
N LEU A 148 3.99 -19.21 8.39
CA LEU A 148 2.55 -19.46 8.26
C LEU A 148 2.24 -20.56 7.23
N LEU A 149 2.97 -20.59 6.11
CA LEU A 149 2.81 -21.61 5.08
C LEU A 149 3.29 -22.98 5.52
N ALA A 150 4.34 -23.05 6.35
CA ALA A 150 4.83 -24.32 6.90
C ALA A 150 3.87 -24.93 7.93
N LEU A 151 2.91 -24.15 8.46
CA LEU A 151 1.91 -24.58 9.43
C LEU A 151 0.55 -24.92 8.80
N ALA A 152 0.39 -24.66 7.49
CA ALA A 152 -0.85 -24.89 6.74
C ALA A 152 -0.84 -26.24 6.02
#